data_AF-A0A5R2N3B8-F1
#
_entry.id   AF-A0A5R2N3B8-F1
#
_cell.length_a   1.000
_cell.length_b   1.000
_cell.length_c   1.000
_cell.angle_alpha   90.00
_cell.angle_beta   90.00
_cell.angle_gamma   90.00
#
_symmetry.space_group_name_H-M   'P 1'
#
loop_
_entity.id
_entity.type
_entity.pdbx_description
1 polymer ?
#
loop_
_entity_poly.entity_id
_entity_poly.type
_entity_poly.pdbx_seq_one_letter_code
_entity_poly.pdbx_strand_id
1 'polypeptide(L)'
;RRFSIGAVAPYLQSAPLALILGAFLLLPIIMIVVVSFWDYDFAAMYPDFLTTNYSDVLGSWVTWKTYLNTVKFAFIVWGLTLFIGFWVAYFLAFHIRTTAMQMVLFLVCTVPFLTSNIIRMISWIPVLGRNGLINSTLVHLGLVPKPIEWLLYSEFAVVL
;
A
#
# COMPACT_ATOMS: atom_id res chain seq x y z
N ARG A 1 28.47 -6.71 -42.01
CA ARG A 1 27.69 -6.67 -40.74
C ARG A 1 28.66 -6.80 -39.57
N ARG A 2 29.28 -5.69 -39.12
CA ARG A 2 30.15 -5.68 -37.93
C ARG A 2 29.25 -5.66 -36.70
N PHE A 3 29.26 -6.73 -35.90
CA PHE A 3 28.83 -6.63 -34.50
C PHE A 3 29.78 -5.63 -33.84
N SER A 4 29.31 -4.39 -33.64
CA SER A 4 30.09 -3.33 -33.04
C SER A 4 30.29 -3.63 -31.56
N ILE A 5 31.55 -3.68 -31.12
CA ILE A 5 31.95 -3.83 -29.71
C ILE A 5 31.29 -2.75 -28.82
N GLY A 6 30.86 -1.62 -29.41
CA GLY A 6 30.10 -0.57 -28.74
C GLY A 6 28.69 -0.96 -28.29
N ALA A 7 28.09 -2.02 -28.85
CA ALA A 7 26.78 -2.49 -28.41
C ALA A 7 26.85 -3.39 -27.16
N VAL A 8 27.99 -4.02 -26.89
CA VAL A 8 28.18 -4.97 -25.76
C VAL A 8 28.70 -4.27 -24.51
N ALA A 9 29.49 -3.21 -24.68
CA ALA A 9 30.00 -2.38 -23.59
C ALA A 9 28.92 -1.90 -22.58
N PRO A 10 27.74 -1.39 -23.00
CA PRO A 10 26.70 -0.98 -22.06
C PRO A 10 26.10 -2.16 -21.27
N TYR A 11 25.91 -3.32 -21.91
CA TYR A 11 25.41 -4.51 -21.21
C TYR A 11 26.41 -5.01 -20.17
N LEU A 12 27.70 -5.03 -20.51
CA LEU A 12 28.75 -5.45 -19.59
C LEU A 12 28.92 -4.49 -18.40
N GLN A 13 28.69 -3.19 -18.60
CA GLN A 13 28.67 -2.19 -17.51
C GLN A 13 27.45 -2.33 -16.61
N SER A 14 26.29 -2.71 -17.16
CA SER A 14 25.07 -2.95 -16.38
C SER A 14 25.04 -4.34 -15.71
N ALA A 15 25.85 -5.29 -16.18
CA ALA A 15 25.82 -6.68 -15.74
C ALA A 15 26.06 -6.87 -14.23
N PRO A 16 27.01 -6.17 -13.56
CA PRO A 16 27.21 -6.32 -12.12
C PRO A 16 25.98 -5.88 -11.32
N LEU A 17 25.37 -4.75 -11.69
CA LEU A 17 24.16 -4.24 -11.04
C LEU A 17 22.96 -5.17 -11.29
N ALA A 18 22.77 -5.61 -12.52
CA ALA A 18 21.69 -6.52 -12.89
C ALA A 18 21.83 -7.89 -12.18
N LEU A 19 23.05 -8.39 -12.03
CA LEU A 19 23.33 -9.63 -11.33
C LEU A 19 23.05 -9.50 -9.83
N ILE A 20 23.49 -8.41 -9.19
CA ILE A 20 23.23 -8.17 -7.76
C ILE A 20 21.73 -8.02 -7.52
N LEU A 21 21.04 -7.13 -8.25
CA LEU A 21 19.61 -6.92 -8.09
C LEU A 21 18.80 -8.18 -8.43
N GLY A 22 19.18 -8.87 -9.50
CA GLY A 22 18.55 -10.12 -9.92
C GLY A 22 18.72 -11.22 -8.87
N ALA A 23 19.93 -11.41 -8.34
CA ALA A 23 20.20 -12.41 -7.30
C ALA A 23 19.43 -12.08 -6.01
N PHE A 24 19.49 -10.84 -5.53
CA PHE A 24 18.79 -10.42 -4.31
C PHE A 24 17.26 -10.44 -4.43
N LEU A 25 16.72 -10.30 -5.64
CA LEU A 25 15.27 -10.43 -5.89
C LEU A 25 14.85 -11.90 -6.03
N LEU A 26 15.57 -12.67 -6.85
CA LEU A 26 15.17 -14.03 -7.20
C LEU A 26 15.43 -15.02 -6.07
N LEU A 27 16.53 -14.88 -5.32
CA LEU A 27 16.87 -15.78 -4.22
C LEU A 27 15.76 -15.86 -3.16
N PRO A 28 15.25 -14.76 -2.58
CA PRO A 28 14.17 -14.85 -1.60
C PRO A 28 12.86 -15.35 -2.22
N ILE A 29 12.57 -15.04 -3.48
CA ILE A 29 11.37 -15.56 -4.16
C ILE A 29 11.47 -17.09 -4.31
N ILE A 30 12.61 -17.61 -4.76
CA ILE A 30 12.85 -19.05 -4.86
C ILE A 30 12.75 -19.69 -3.48
N MET A 31 13.32 -19.08 -2.44
CA MET A 31 13.20 -19.57 -1.07
C MET A 31 11.75 -19.64 -0.61
N ILE A 32 10.93 -18.60 -0.87
CA ILE A 32 9.50 -18.61 -0.53
C ILE A 32 8.78 -19.76 -1.26
N VAL A 33 9.09 -19.99 -2.54
CA VAL A 33 8.49 -21.08 -3.31
C VAL A 33 8.90 -22.44 -2.73
N VAL A 34 10.18 -22.67 -2.45
CA VAL A 34 10.66 -23.93 -1.84
C VAL A 34 9.99 -24.16 -0.48
N VAL A 35 9.99 -23.13 0.37
CA VAL A 35 9.39 -23.15 1.70
C VAL A 35 7.87 -23.36 1.64
N SER A 36 7.17 -22.86 0.61
CA SER A 36 5.71 -23.08 0.50
C SER A 36 5.29 -24.54 0.32
N PHE A 37 6.22 -25.42 -0.07
CA PHE A 37 5.99 -26.86 -0.14
C PHE A 37 6.33 -27.61 1.16
N TRP A 38 7.03 -26.97 2.10
CA TRP A 38 7.46 -27.63 3.32
C TRP A 38 6.30 -27.87 4.28
N ASP A 39 6.43 -28.91 5.10
CA ASP A 39 5.51 -29.15 6.21
C ASP A 39 5.81 -28.19 7.36
N TYR A 40 4.79 -27.85 8.14
CA TYR A 40 4.98 -27.04 9.33
C TYR A 40 4.24 -27.64 10.52
N ASP A 41 4.91 -27.66 11.66
CA ASP A 41 4.32 -27.97 12.95
C ASP A 41 4.43 -26.75 13.88
N PHE A 42 3.87 -26.83 15.08
CA PHE A 42 3.90 -25.74 16.07
C PHE A 42 5.32 -25.29 16.47
N ALA A 43 6.34 -26.15 16.29
CA ALA A 43 7.71 -25.91 16.76
C ALA A 43 8.77 -25.82 15.65
N ALA A 44 8.52 -26.35 14.45
CA ALA A 44 9.51 -26.40 13.38
C ALA A 44 8.88 -26.55 12.00
N MET A 45 9.67 -26.20 10.98
CA MET A 45 9.34 -26.41 9.57
C MET A 45 10.22 -27.51 9.02
N TYR A 46 9.62 -28.50 8.36
CA TYR A 46 10.33 -29.67 7.87
C TYR A 46 10.36 -29.66 6.33
N PRO A 47 11.54 -29.87 5.72
CA PRO A 47 11.63 -30.01 4.27
C PRO A 47 10.85 -31.24 3.82
N ASP A 48 9.69 -31.00 3.23
CA ASP A 48 8.85 -32.00 2.58
C ASP A 48 8.25 -31.39 1.30
N PHE A 49 7.61 -32.20 0.46
CA PHE A 49 6.90 -31.76 -0.74
C PHE A 49 5.40 -31.97 -0.59
N LEU A 50 4.75 -31.05 0.11
CA LEU A 50 3.32 -31.04 0.38
C LEU A 50 2.60 -29.99 -0.47
N THR A 51 1.47 -30.40 -1.04
CA THR A 51 0.56 -29.51 -1.79
C THR A 51 -0.68 -29.13 -0.97
N THR A 52 -0.85 -29.73 0.21
CA THR A 52 -1.96 -29.49 1.14
C THR A 52 -2.01 -28.04 1.62
N ASN A 53 -0.85 -27.39 1.81
CA ASN A 53 -0.75 -25.97 2.13
C ASN A 53 -1.56 -25.09 1.16
N TYR A 54 -1.53 -25.42 -0.14
CA TYR A 54 -2.30 -24.69 -1.15
C TYR A 54 -3.78 -25.00 -1.10
N SER A 55 -4.18 -26.26 -0.86
CA SER A 55 -5.61 -26.60 -0.72
C SER A 55 -6.23 -25.98 0.52
N ASP A 56 -5.48 -25.85 1.61
CA ASP A 56 -5.98 -25.26 2.86
C ASP A 56 -6.17 -23.74 2.71
N VAL A 57 -5.21 -23.07 2.06
CA VAL A 57 -5.29 -21.64 1.77
C VAL A 57 -6.40 -21.35 0.76
N LEU A 58 -6.45 -22.08 -0.36
CA LEU A 58 -7.41 -21.84 -1.45
C LEU A 58 -8.81 -22.39 -1.15
N GLY A 59 -8.94 -23.36 -0.23
CA GLY A 59 -10.22 -23.89 0.21
C GLY A 59 -10.89 -23.06 1.31
N SER A 60 -10.12 -22.23 2.01
CA SER A 60 -10.65 -21.42 3.11
C SER A 60 -11.47 -20.22 2.61
N TRP A 61 -12.72 -20.16 3.06
CA TRP A 61 -13.60 -19.01 2.80
C TRP A 61 -13.06 -17.69 3.38
N VAL A 62 -12.37 -17.76 4.51
CA VAL A 62 -11.77 -16.57 5.17
C VAL A 62 -10.67 -15.97 4.31
N THR A 63 -9.85 -16.82 3.69
CA THR A 63 -8.82 -16.41 2.74
C THR A 63 -9.44 -15.66 1.58
N TRP A 64 -10.41 -16.25 0.89
CA TRP A 64 -11.11 -15.62 -0.23
C TRP A 64 -11.79 -14.31 0.15
N LYS A 65 -12.48 -14.27 1.30
CA LYS A 65 -13.10 -13.04 1.80
C LYS A 65 -12.07 -11.93 2.02
N THR A 66 -10.89 -12.27 2.55
CA THR A 66 -9.81 -11.32 2.79
C THR A 66 -9.26 -10.78 1.48
N TYR A 67 -8.96 -11.65 0.50
CA TYR A 67 -8.50 -11.23 -0.83
C TYR A 67 -9.53 -10.34 -1.54
N LEU A 68 -10.81 -10.71 -1.51
CA LEU A 68 -11.88 -9.92 -2.12
C LEU A 68 -12.03 -8.56 -1.45
N ASN A 69 -11.89 -8.48 -0.12
CA ASN A 69 -11.89 -7.21 0.59
C ASN A 69 -10.69 -6.34 0.18
N THR A 70 -9.49 -6.91 0.06
CA THR A 70 -8.31 -6.16 -0.42
C THR A 70 -8.53 -5.61 -1.82
N VAL A 71 -9.06 -6.42 -2.74
CA VAL A 71 -9.37 -5.99 -4.11
C VAL A 71 -10.45 -4.91 -4.12
N LYS A 72 -11.53 -5.09 -3.35
CA LYS A 72 -12.59 -4.08 -3.16
C LYS A 72 -12.00 -2.75 -2.71
N PHE A 73 -11.19 -2.73 -1.65
CA PHE A 73 -10.56 -1.50 -1.15
C PHE A 73 -9.60 -0.90 -2.16
N ALA A 74 -8.79 -1.72 -2.85
CA ALA A 74 -7.89 -1.25 -3.88
C ALA A 74 -8.64 -0.49 -4.99
N PHE A 75 -9.75 -1.05 -5.49
CA PHE A 75 -10.57 -0.37 -6.52
C PHE A 75 -11.26 0.89 -6.01
N ILE A 76 -11.82 0.87 -4.79
CA ILE A 76 -12.47 2.05 -4.20
C ILE A 76 -11.46 3.18 -4.03
N VAL A 77 -10.32 2.91 -3.37
CA VAL A 77 -9.28 3.91 -3.11
C VAL A 77 -8.66 4.39 -4.41
N TRP A 78 -8.38 3.49 -5.36
CA TRP A 78 -7.87 3.88 -6.68
C TRP A 78 -8.83 4.81 -7.42
N GLY A 79 -10.12 4.48 -7.46
CA GLY A 79 -11.14 5.31 -8.11
C GLY A 79 -11.27 6.69 -7.46
N LEU A 80 -11.35 6.73 -6.12
CA LEU A 80 -11.45 7.99 -5.37
C LEU A 80 -10.21 8.86 -5.53
N THR A 81 -9.01 8.28 -5.38
CA THR A 81 -7.75 9.02 -5.51
C THR A 81 -7.50 9.49 -6.93
N LEU A 82 -7.84 8.71 -7.95
CA LEU A 82 -7.77 9.13 -9.34
C LEU A 82 -8.73 10.29 -9.60
N PHE A 83 -9.99 10.17 -9.16
CA PHE A 83 -10.99 11.21 -9.35
C PHE A 83 -10.57 12.52 -8.67
N ILE A 84 -10.31 12.48 -7.35
CA ILE A 84 -9.92 13.65 -6.56
C ILE A 84 -8.59 14.22 -7.06
N GLY A 85 -7.59 13.36 -7.29
CA GLY A 85 -6.27 13.76 -7.75
C GLY A 85 -6.31 14.42 -9.13
N PHE A 86 -7.12 13.90 -10.06
CA PHE A 86 -7.32 14.50 -11.38
C PHE A 86 -7.94 15.89 -11.28
N TRP A 87 -9.00 16.07 -10.49
CA TRP A 87 -9.65 17.38 -10.32
C TRP A 87 -8.73 18.40 -9.66
N VAL A 88 -7.98 18.00 -8.64
CA VAL A 88 -6.99 18.86 -7.98
C VAL A 88 -5.89 19.26 -8.96
N ALA A 89 -5.32 18.30 -9.71
CA ALA A 89 -4.29 18.58 -10.70
C ALA A 89 -4.80 19.48 -11.84
N TYR A 90 -6.03 19.25 -12.32
CA TYR A 90 -6.67 20.09 -13.32
C TYR A 90 -6.85 21.53 -12.83
N PHE A 91 -7.37 21.72 -11.62
CA PHE A 91 -7.53 23.05 -11.05
C PHE A 91 -6.17 23.75 -10.88
N LEU A 92 -5.18 23.04 -10.36
CA LEU A 92 -3.83 23.55 -10.16
C LEU A 92 -3.14 23.95 -11.47
N ALA A 93 -3.33 23.18 -12.55
CA ALA A 93 -2.70 23.43 -13.84
C ALA A 93 -3.38 24.54 -14.65
N PHE A 94 -4.72 24.64 -14.60
CA PHE A 94 -5.48 25.52 -15.50
C PHE A 94 -6.06 26.78 -14.85
N HIS A 95 -6.32 26.78 -13.54
CA HIS A 95 -6.97 27.92 -12.86
C HIS A 95 -6.00 28.82 -12.11
N ILE A 96 -4.86 28.30 -11.67
CA ILE A 96 -3.90 29.07 -10.88
C ILE A 96 -2.94 29.82 -11.79
N ARG A 97 -3.12 31.14 -11.87
CA ARG A 97 -2.35 32.00 -12.77
C ARG A 97 -0.97 32.41 -12.23
N THR A 98 -0.77 32.33 -10.92
CA THR A 98 0.48 32.76 -10.26
C THR A 98 1.39 31.57 -10.00
N THR A 99 2.58 31.56 -10.61
CA THR A 99 3.57 30.48 -10.49
C THR A 99 3.94 30.16 -9.04
N ALA A 100 4.08 31.19 -8.19
CA ALA A 100 4.38 30.98 -6.77
C ALA A 100 3.29 30.21 -6.03
N MET A 101 2.01 30.51 -6.30
CA MET A 101 0.88 29.82 -5.66
C MET A 101 0.76 28.37 -6.17
N GLN A 102 1.04 28.15 -7.45
CA GLN A 102 1.06 26.81 -8.05
C GLN A 102 2.14 25.93 -7.39
N MET A 103 3.35 26.48 -7.18
CA MET A 103 4.44 25.79 -6.48
C MET A 103 4.09 25.45 -5.03
N VAL A 104 3.50 26.40 -4.29
CA VAL A 104 3.10 26.17 -2.88
C VAL A 104 2.05 25.07 -2.79
N LEU A 105 1.01 25.11 -3.61
CA LEU A 105 -0.04 24.09 -3.58
C LEU A 105 0.45 22.71 -4.02
N PHE A 106 1.34 22.65 -5.03
CA PHE A 106 2.00 21.40 -5.41
C PHE A 106 2.84 20.83 -4.26
N LEU A 107 3.56 21.68 -3.54
CA LEU A 107 4.36 21.27 -2.38
C LEU A 107 3.45 20.70 -1.27
N VAL A 108 2.34 21.37 -0.96
CA VAL A 108 1.35 20.91 0.02
C VAL A 108 0.79 19.53 -0.37
N CYS A 109 0.45 19.31 -1.64
CA CYS A 109 0.00 18.01 -2.13
C CYS A 109 1.09 16.91 -2.04
N THR A 110 2.37 17.29 -2.02
CA THR A 110 3.50 16.35 -1.92
C THR A 110 3.84 15.99 -0.47
N VAL A 111 3.47 16.80 0.52
CA VAL A 111 3.75 16.56 1.95
C VAL A 111 3.36 15.14 2.42
N PRO A 112 2.19 14.58 2.08
CA PRO A 112 1.81 13.23 2.49
C PRO A 112 2.74 12.14 1.94
N PHE A 113 3.37 12.38 0.78
CA PHE A 113 4.34 11.47 0.17
C PHE A 113 5.69 11.47 0.91
N LEU A 114 6.09 12.61 1.48
CA LEU A 114 7.31 12.73 2.29
C LEU A 114 7.15 12.13 3.70
N THR A 115 5.92 11.81 4.11
CA THR A 115 5.62 11.30 5.45
C THR A 115 5.67 9.77 5.49
N SER A 116 6.23 9.20 6.57
CA SER A 116 6.28 7.74 6.77
C SER A 116 4.88 7.11 6.80
N ASN A 117 4.72 5.93 6.20
CA ASN A 117 3.47 5.17 6.20
C ASN A 117 2.95 4.88 7.62
N ILE A 118 3.86 4.62 8.57
CA ILE A 118 3.50 4.37 9.97
C ILE A 118 2.87 5.63 10.58
N ILE A 119 3.46 6.80 10.34
CA ILE A 119 2.95 8.08 10.87
C ILE A 119 1.55 8.35 10.33
N ARG A 120 1.33 8.13 9.03
CA ARG A 120 0.01 8.27 8.39
C ARG A 120 -1.04 7.33 8.99
N MET A 121 -0.65 6.11 9.36
CA MET A 121 -1.54 5.15 10.00
C MET A 121 -1.93 5.58 11.42
N ILE A 122 -0.96 6.02 12.23
CA ILE A 122 -1.21 6.39 13.63
C ILE A 122 -1.82 7.80 13.78
N SER A 123 -1.63 8.71 12.82
CA SER A 123 -2.16 10.08 12.87
C SER A 123 -3.69 10.13 12.87
N TRP A 124 -4.36 9.07 12.40
CA TRP A 124 -5.81 8.96 12.48
C TRP A 124 -6.33 8.66 13.88
N ILE A 125 -5.51 8.12 14.79
CA ILE A 125 -5.91 7.81 16.17
C ILE A 125 -6.43 9.05 16.92
N PRO A 126 -5.70 10.19 16.99
CA PRO A 126 -6.20 11.39 17.67
C PRO A 126 -7.40 12.04 16.96
N VAL A 127 -7.66 11.72 15.69
CA VAL A 127 -8.79 12.30 14.92
C VAL A 127 -10.04 11.44 15.07
N LEU A 128 -9.93 10.14 14.78
CA LEU A 128 -11.02 9.16 14.71
C LEU A 128 -11.18 8.32 15.98
N GLY A 129 -10.23 8.39 16.91
CA GLY A 129 -10.28 7.63 18.15
C GLY A 129 -11.50 7.96 19.01
N ARG A 130 -11.76 7.14 20.03
CA ARG A 130 -12.91 7.30 20.93
C ARG A 130 -12.97 8.68 21.60
N ASN A 131 -11.81 9.21 21.99
CA ASN A 131 -11.67 10.57 22.55
C ASN A 131 -11.06 11.54 21.52
N GLY A 132 -11.11 11.19 20.24
CA GLY A 132 -10.52 11.97 19.16
C GLY A 132 -11.36 13.21 18.82
N LEU A 133 -10.79 14.07 17.96
CA LEU A 133 -11.39 15.34 17.58
C LEU A 133 -12.82 15.21 17.05
N ILE A 134 -13.10 14.20 16.21
CA ILE A 134 -14.43 14.01 15.62
C ILE A 134 -15.46 13.57 16.66
N ASN A 135 -15.10 12.60 17.49
CA ASN A 135 -16.01 12.09 18.53
C ASN A 135 -16.30 13.13 19.61
N SER A 136 -15.29 13.90 20.05
CA SER A 136 -15.49 14.96 21.04
C SER A 136 -16.38 16.07 20.49
N THR A 137 -16.17 16.52 19.25
CA THR A 137 -17.04 17.53 18.62
C THR A 137 -18.48 17.05 18.42
N LEU A 138 -18.70 15.81 17.98
CA LEU A 138 -20.06 15.23 17.82
C LEU A 138 -20.84 15.17 19.14
N VAL A 139 -20.17 14.79 20.23
CA VAL A 139 -20.77 14.74 21.56
C VAL A 139 -21.01 16.15 22.11
N HIS A 140 -20.06 17.08 21.93
CA HIS A 140 -20.21 18.47 22.35
C HIS A 140 -21.36 19.20 21.64
N LEU A 141 -21.58 18.89 20.36
CA LEU A 141 -22.70 19.42 19.57
C LEU A 141 -24.05 18.74 19.91
N GLY A 142 -24.06 17.73 20.77
CA GLY A 142 -25.27 17.00 21.16
C GLY A 142 -25.85 16.11 20.05
N LEU A 143 -25.12 15.89 18.95
CA LEU A 143 -25.59 15.07 17.82
C LEU A 143 -25.58 13.58 18.15
N VAL A 144 -24.74 13.15 19.09
CA VAL A 144 -24.64 11.74 19.51
C VAL A 144 -24.48 11.67 21.04
N PRO A 145 -25.23 10.78 21.73
CA PRO A 145 -25.17 10.68 23.19
C PRO A 145 -23.88 10.02 23.73
N LYS A 146 -23.15 9.27 22.90
CA LYS A 146 -21.91 8.57 23.28
C LYS A 146 -20.91 8.55 22.10
N PRO A 147 -19.59 8.48 22.36
CA PRO A 147 -18.59 8.38 21.30
C PRO A 147 -18.81 7.17 20.40
N ILE A 148 -18.61 7.36 19.10
CA ILE A 148 -18.76 6.33 18.08
C ILE A 148 -17.48 5.48 18.04
N GLU A 149 -17.59 4.21 18.42
CA GLU A 149 -16.42 3.32 18.54
C GLU A 149 -15.96 2.72 17.19
N TRP A 150 -16.85 2.64 16.19
CA TRP A 150 -16.52 2.06 14.88
C TRP A 150 -15.68 2.98 13.98
N LEU A 151 -15.49 4.25 14.34
CA LEU A 151 -14.88 5.24 13.45
C LEU A 151 -13.40 4.94 13.11
N LEU A 152 -12.65 4.38 14.06
CA LEU A 152 -11.22 4.05 13.88
C LEU A 152 -10.98 2.59 13.42
N TYR A 153 -11.86 1.67 13.80
CA TYR A 153 -11.71 0.23 13.52
C TYR A 153 -12.79 -0.28 12.57
N SER A 154 -12.90 0.34 11.40
CA SER A 154 -13.90 -0.02 10.38
C SER A 154 -13.36 0.06 8.96
N GLU A 155 -14.14 -0.49 8.02
CA GLU A 155 -13.90 -0.37 6.58
C GLU A 155 -13.78 1.10 6.12
N PHE A 156 -14.43 2.03 6.82
CA PHE A 156 -14.34 3.46 6.53
C PHE A 156 -12.92 4.00 6.78
N ALA A 157 -12.32 3.65 7.91
CA ALA A 157 -10.96 4.08 8.25
C ALA A 157 -9.90 3.48 7.30
N VAL A 158 -10.20 2.34 6.67
CA VAL A 158 -9.31 1.72 5.67
C VAL A 158 -9.32 2.49 4.33
N VAL A 159 -10.45 3.09 3.97
CA VAL A 159 -10.61 3.85 2.72
C VAL A 159 -10.09 5.28 2.82
N LEU A 160 -10.11 5.87 4.02
CA LEU A 160 -9.73 7.25 4.29
C LEU A 160 -8.21 7.49 4.26
#